data_AF-A0A6S9D574-F1
#
_entry.id   AF-A0A6S9D574-F1
#
_cell.length_a   1.000
_cell.length_b   1.000
_cell.length_c   1.000
_cell.angle_alpha   90.00
_cell.angle_beta   90.00
_cell.angle_gamma   90.00
#
_symmetry.space_group_name_H-M   'P 1'
#
loop_
_entity.id
_entity.type
_entity.pdbx_description
1 polymer ?
#
loop_
_entity_poly.entity_id
_entity_poly.type
_entity_poly.pdbx_seq_one_letter_code
_entity_poly.pdbx_strand_id
1 'polypeptide(L)'
;MEIDSEQLGIPDTEYKATVKMPSGEFQRIVRDMQVLGDTCTISVTKEGVRFSVSGDLGTGNVLVRKNPTADKDEEQVLIDMDEPVELTFALRYLNFFTKATGLGPTVVISMSPEVPIVVEYPIEEVGHIKYYLAPKIDENE
;
A
#
# COMPACT_ATOMS: atom_id res chain seq x y z
N MET A 1 16.08 -26.61 15.04
CA MET A 1 16.26 -25.16 14.89
C MET A 1 15.10 -24.52 15.62
N GLU A 2 15.31 -24.17 16.89
CA GLU A 2 14.37 -23.31 17.61
C GLU A 2 14.58 -21.91 17.03
N ILE A 3 13.58 -21.42 16.28
CA ILE A 3 13.57 -20.04 15.82
C ILE A 3 13.18 -19.26 17.06
N ASP A 4 14.13 -18.52 17.64
CA ASP A 4 13.84 -17.52 18.66
C ASP A 4 12.86 -16.52 18.04
N SER A 5 11.58 -16.68 18.37
CA SER A 5 10.53 -15.79 17.90
C SER A 5 10.46 -14.63 18.88
N GLU A 6 11.29 -13.61 18.66
CA GLU A 6 11.09 -12.32 19.31
C GLU A 6 9.75 -11.75 18.84
N GLN A 7 8.73 -11.86 19.68
CA GLN A 7 7.41 -11.29 19.41
C GLN A 7 7.49 -9.78 19.60
N LEU A 8 7.49 -9.06 18.49
CA LEU A 8 7.27 -7.61 18.50
C LEU A 8 5.79 -7.33 18.67
N GLY A 9 5.43 -6.56 19.70
CA GLY A 9 4.08 -6.04 19.86
C GLY A 9 3.76 -5.04 18.75
N ILE A 10 2.58 -5.17 18.14
CA ILE A 10 2.07 -4.18 17.17
C ILE A 10 1.39 -3.07 17.98
N PRO A 11 1.86 -1.81 17.90
CA PRO A 11 1.22 -0.70 18.61
C PRO A 11 -0.10 -0.32 17.94
N ASP A 12 -1.09 0.07 18.76
CA ASP A 12 -2.33 0.69 18.28
C ASP A 12 -1.97 2.05 17.65
N THR A 13 -1.97 2.10 16.33
CA THR A 13 -1.58 3.29 15.55
C THR A 13 -2.79 3.83 14.82
N GLU A 14 -3.10 5.11 15.03
CA GLU A 14 -4.10 5.81 14.23
C GLU A 14 -3.49 6.21 12.88
N TYR A 15 -4.05 5.67 11.79
CA TYR A 15 -3.60 5.98 10.44
C TYR A 15 -4.36 7.19 9.89
N LYS A 16 -3.62 8.16 9.32
CA LYS A 16 -4.18 9.39 8.75
C LYS A 16 -4.87 9.19 7.41
N ALA A 17 -4.54 8.11 6.71
CA ALA A 17 -5.17 7.72 5.46
C ALA A 17 -5.30 6.20 5.36
N THR A 18 -6.46 5.71 4.93
CA THR A 18 -6.74 4.32 4.64
C THR A 18 -7.41 4.19 3.27
N VAL A 19 -6.84 3.35 2.40
CA VAL A 19 -7.32 3.09 1.04
C VAL A 19 -7.71 1.63 0.91
N LYS A 20 -8.97 1.35 0.56
CA LYS A 20 -9.42 0.02 0.15
C LYS A 20 -9.58 0.00 -1.36
N MET A 21 -8.95 -0.94 -2.05
CA MET A 21 -9.01 -1.07 -3.51
C MET A 21 -8.92 -2.53 -3.98
N PRO A 22 -9.19 -2.82 -5.26
CA PRO A 22 -9.03 -4.17 -5.79
C PRO A 22 -7.58 -4.64 -5.67
N SER A 23 -7.38 -5.84 -5.12
CA SER A 23 -6.04 -6.41 -4.87
C SER A 23 -5.26 -6.64 -6.17
N GLY A 24 -5.96 -7.07 -7.23
CA GLY A 24 -5.39 -7.26 -8.55
C GLY A 24 -4.87 -5.96 -9.20
N GLU A 25 -5.58 -4.84 -8.99
CA GLU A 25 -5.15 -3.54 -9.50
C GLU A 25 -3.90 -3.05 -8.76
N PHE A 26 -3.87 -3.18 -7.43
CA PHE A 26 -2.67 -2.88 -6.65
C PHE A 26 -1.46 -3.73 -7.08
N GLN A 27 -1.64 -5.04 -7.28
CA GLN A 27 -0.59 -5.91 -7.79
C GLN A 27 -0.05 -5.46 -9.14
N ARG A 28 -0.95 -5.12 -10.06
CA ARG A 28 -0.60 -4.63 -11.39
C ARG A 28 0.21 -3.35 -11.30
N ILE A 29 -0.27 -2.36 -10.53
CA ILE A 29 0.43 -1.08 -10.33
C ILE A 29 1.84 -1.32 -9.80
N VAL A 30 2.01 -2.11 -8.74
CA VAL A 30 3.34 -2.36 -8.16
C VAL A 30 4.27 -3.04 -9.17
N ARG A 31 3.78 -3.99 -9.97
CA ARG A 31 4.56 -4.66 -11.02
C ARG A 31 5.00 -3.70 -12.11
N ASP A 32 4.07 -2.88 -12.60
CA ASP A 32 4.34 -1.90 -13.67
C ASP A 32 5.35 -0.85 -13.20
N MET A 33 5.20 -0.38 -11.95
CA MET A 33 6.11 0.58 -11.32
C MET A 33 7.53 0.03 -11.14
N GLN A 34 7.67 -1.27 -10.82
CA GLN A 34 8.97 -1.92 -10.66
C GLN A 34 9.81 -1.97 -11.95
N VAL A 35 9.18 -1.87 -13.12
CA VAL A 35 9.92 -1.81 -14.39
C VAL A 35 10.67 -0.48 -14.55
N LEU A 36 10.16 0.59 -13.92
CA LEU A 36 10.68 1.95 -14.08
C LEU A 36 11.71 2.34 -13.01
N GLY A 37 11.66 1.74 -11.82
CA GLY A 37 12.58 2.06 -10.74
C GLY A 37 12.38 1.20 -9.48
N ASP A 38 13.23 1.42 -8.49
CA ASP A 38 13.28 0.63 -7.26
C ASP A 38 12.46 1.22 -6.10
N THR A 39 12.01 2.47 -6.23
CA THR A 39 11.28 3.21 -5.20
C THR A 39 9.98 3.76 -5.74
N CYS A 40 8.91 3.63 -4.97
CA CYS A 40 7.61 4.22 -5.27
C CYS A 40 7.18 5.16 -4.17
N THR A 41 6.79 6.37 -4.56
CA THR A 41 6.11 7.34 -3.70
C THR A 41 4.61 7.11 -3.81
N ILE A 42 3.98 6.81 -2.68
CA ILE A 42 2.54 6.65 -2.54
C ILE A 42 2.01 7.92 -1.87
N SER A 43 1.07 8.60 -2.51
CA SER A 43 0.49 9.87 -2.07
C SER A 43 -1.03 9.75 -2.02
N VAL A 44 -1.63 9.97 -0.86
CA VAL A 44 -3.09 9.97 -0.67
C VAL A 44 -3.55 11.41 -0.47
N THR A 45 -4.42 11.86 -1.35
CA THR A 45 -4.99 13.21 -1.32
C THR A 45 -6.50 13.17 -1.59
N LYS A 46 -7.15 14.34 -1.57
CA LYS A 46 -8.57 14.45 -1.96
C LYS A 46 -8.85 14.01 -3.41
N GLU A 47 -7.83 14.01 -4.27
CA GLU A 47 -7.96 13.58 -5.67
C GLU A 47 -8.06 12.04 -5.78
N GLY A 48 -7.37 11.31 -4.90
CA GLY A 48 -7.21 9.88 -4.97
C GLY A 48 -5.90 9.40 -4.35
N VAL A 49 -5.59 8.13 -4.54
CA VAL A 49 -4.27 7.56 -4.24
C VAL A 49 -3.42 7.58 -5.50
N ARG A 50 -2.20 8.09 -5.38
CA ARG A 50 -1.24 8.24 -6.47
C ARG A 50 0.00 7.41 -6.19
N PHE A 51 0.40 6.60 -7.16
CA PHE A 51 1.63 5.82 -7.16
C PHE A 51 2.59 6.43 -8.17
N SER A 52 3.75 6.89 -7.70
CA SER A 52 4.74 7.59 -8.53
C SER A 52 6.09 6.90 -8.45
N VAL A 53 6.78 6.80 -9.56
CA VAL A 53 8.16 6.30 -9.65
C VAL A 53 8.97 7.25 -10.52
N SER A 54 10.22 7.49 -10.14
CA SER A 54 11.22 8.14 -10.96
C SER A 54 12.46 7.27 -10.99
N GLY A 55 12.86 6.81 -12.17
CA GLY A 55 14.08 6.03 -12.37
C GLY A 55 14.73 6.32 -13.72
N ASP A 56 15.78 5.57 -14.04
CA ASP A 56 16.68 5.88 -15.16
C ASP A 56 16.00 5.80 -16.53
N LEU A 57 14.98 4.92 -16.66
CA LEU A 57 14.23 4.72 -17.89
C LEU A 57 13.09 5.75 -18.08
N GLY A 58 12.75 6.50 -17.03
CA GLY A 58 11.70 7.51 -17.05
C GLY A 58 10.92 7.61 -15.75
N THR A 59 9.79 8.33 -15.82
CA THR A 59 8.87 8.54 -14.71
C THR A 59 7.54 7.84 -14.96
N GLY A 60 6.96 7.28 -13.90
CA GLY A 60 5.65 6.63 -13.91
C GLY A 60 4.72 7.31 -12.93
N ASN A 61 3.46 7.51 -13.33
CA ASN A 61 2.44 8.05 -12.44
C ASN A 61 1.10 7.35 -12.70
N VAL A 62 0.53 6.74 -11.66
CA VAL A 62 -0.83 6.18 -11.69
C VAL A 62 -1.64 6.82 -10.59
N LEU A 63 -2.75 7.44 -10.95
CA LEU A 63 -3.73 8.00 -10.02
C LEU A 63 -4.99 7.14 -10.05
N VAL A 64 -5.32 6.56 -8.91
CA VAL A 64 -6.57 5.83 -8.69
C VAL A 64 -7.52 6.72 -7.90
N ARG A 65 -8.63 7.09 -8.52
CA ARG A 65 -9.66 7.92 -7.90
C ARG A 65 -10.66 7.07 -7.13
N LYS A 66 -11.28 7.66 -6.12
CA LYS A 66 -12.40 7.03 -5.39
C LYS A 66 -13.51 6.63 -6.36
N ASN A 67 -14.04 5.43 -6.19
CA ASN A 67 -15.16 4.91 -6.95
C ASN A 67 -16.10 4.12 -6.02
N PRO A 68 -16.88 4.81 -5.16
CA PRO A 68 -17.74 4.14 -4.19
C PRO A 68 -19.01 3.55 -4.82
N THR A 69 -19.32 3.87 -6.07
CA THR A 69 -20.55 3.45 -6.77
C THR A 69 -20.29 2.34 -7.78
N ALA A 70 -19.22 1.56 -7.63
CA ALA A 70 -18.98 0.40 -8.49
C ALA A 70 -20.06 -0.68 -8.24
N ASP A 71 -20.41 -1.42 -9.29
CA ASP A 71 -21.49 -2.42 -9.26
C ASP A 71 -21.21 -3.57 -8.28
N LYS A 72 -19.93 -3.89 -8.06
CA LYS A 72 -19.49 -4.88 -7.08
C LYS A 72 -18.59 -4.24 -6.03
N ASP A 73 -18.77 -4.65 -4.78
CA ASP A 73 -17.98 -4.15 -3.64
C ASP A 73 -16.46 -4.40 -3.81
N GLU A 74 -16.09 -5.48 -4.49
CA GLU A 74 -14.69 -5.82 -4.79
C GLU A 74 -14.03 -4.91 -5.83
N GLU A 75 -14.82 -4.21 -6.65
CA GLU A 75 -14.35 -3.28 -7.69
C GLU A 75 -14.29 -1.83 -7.17
N GLN A 76 -14.78 -1.57 -5.95
CA GLN A 76 -14.80 -0.25 -5.36
C GLN A 76 -13.41 0.21 -4.93
N VAL A 77 -13.21 1.53 -5.04
CA VAL A 77 -12.06 2.22 -4.42
C VAL A 77 -12.60 3.18 -3.37
N LEU A 78 -12.32 2.87 -2.11
CA LEU A 78 -12.71 3.68 -0.96
C LEU A 78 -11.46 4.32 -0.36
N ILE A 79 -11.57 5.59 0.01
CA ILE A 79 -10.49 6.36 0.60
C ILE A 79 -11.06 7.08 1.80
N ASP A 80 -10.57 6.71 2.98
CA ASP A 80 -10.79 7.44 4.22
C ASP A 80 -9.51 8.21 4.56
N MET A 81 -9.61 9.51 4.78
CA MET A 81 -8.43 10.38 4.89
C MET A 81 -8.75 11.57 5.78
N ASP A 82 -8.06 11.62 6.93
CA ASP A 82 -8.06 12.75 7.85
C ASP A 82 -7.14 13.87 7.32
N GLU A 83 -5.93 13.49 6.91
CA GLU A 83 -4.89 14.39 6.42
C GLU A 83 -4.19 13.78 5.20
N PRO A 84 -3.73 14.59 4.21
CA PRO A 84 -2.93 14.09 3.11
C PRO A 84 -1.63 13.44 3.60
N VAL A 85 -1.26 12.30 3.02
CA VAL A 85 -0.03 11.58 3.39
C VAL A 85 0.74 11.23 2.12
N GLU A 86 2.04 11.47 2.13
CA GLU A 86 2.95 11.08 1.07
C GLU A 86 4.19 10.41 1.66
N LEU A 87 4.48 9.19 1.22
CA LEU A 87 5.60 8.38 1.73
C LEU A 87 6.23 7.58 0.60
N THR A 88 7.54 7.36 0.69
CA THR A 88 8.31 6.61 -0.30
C THR A 88 8.70 5.23 0.23
N PHE A 89 8.58 4.20 -0.60
CA PHE A 89 8.86 2.81 -0.22
C PHE A 89 9.70 2.10 -1.27
N ALA A 90 10.47 1.09 -0.83
CA ALA A 90 11.16 0.19 -1.75
C ALA A 90 10.18 -0.78 -2.42
N LEU A 91 10.06 -0.69 -3.75
CA LEU A 91 9.14 -1.48 -4.56
C LEU A 91 9.38 -2.98 -4.45
N ARG A 92 10.62 -3.40 -4.20
CA ARG A 92 10.98 -4.80 -3.97
C ARG A 92 10.10 -5.45 -2.89
N TYR A 93 9.87 -4.77 -1.76
CA TYR A 93 9.08 -5.30 -0.66
C TYR A 93 7.58 -5.23 -0.94
N LEU A 94 7.10 -4.13 -1.54
CA LEU A 94 5.72 -4.05 -2.01
C LEU A 94 5.38 -5.19 -2.98
N ASN A 95 6.30 -5.54 -3.89
CA ASN A 95 6.10 -6.67 -4.79
C ASN A 95 6.10 -8.04 -4.07
N PHE A 96 6.78 -8.17 -2.93
CA PHE A 96 6.62 -9.37 -2.11
C PHE A 96 5.24 -9.45 -1.46
N PHE A 97 4.69 -8.31 -1.01
CA PHE A 97 3.36 -8.27 -0.41
C PHE A 97 2.26 -8.63 -1.42
N THR A 98 2.42 -8.24 -2.69
CA THR A 98 1.45 -8.59 -3.75
C THR A 98 1.35 -10.08 -4.04
N LYS A 99 2.23 -10.93 -3.49
CA LYS A 99 2.05 -12.39 -3.54
C LYS A 99 0.81 -12.87 -2.79
N ALA A 100 0.32 -12.07 -1.83
CA ALA A 100 -0.92 -12.33 -1.10
C ALA A 100 -2.20 -11.98 -1.87
N THR A 101 -2.10 -11.40 -3.08
CA THR A 101 -3.27 -10.98 -3.89
C THR A 101 -4.30 -12.09 -4.11
N GLY A 102 -3.87 -13.36 -4.17
CA GLY A 102 -4.78 -14.49 -4.33
C GLY A 102 -5.64 -14.84 -3.10
N LEU A 103 -5.42 -14.19 -1.96
CA LEU A 103 -6.17 -14.46 -0.73
C LEU A 103 -7.54 -13.81 -0.68
N GLY A 104 -7.75 -12.76 -1.48
CA GLY A 104 -8.99 -12.01 -1.46
C GLY A 104 -9.03 -10.93 -2.54
N PRO A 105 -10.23 -10.46 -2.90
CA PRO A 105 -10.40 -9.56 -4.03
C PRO A 105 -9.99 -8.11 -3.71
N THR A 106 -9.75 -7.77 -2.45
CA THR A 106 -9.42 -6.41 -2.01
C THR A 106 -8.14 -6.37 -1.19
N VAL A 107 -7.49 -5.22 -1.19
CA VAL A 107 -6.35 -4.87 -0.33
C VAL A 107 -6.68 -3.56 0.39
N VAL A 108 -6.23 -3.45 1.65
CA VAL A 108 -6.34 -2.24 2.45
C VAL A 108 -4.94 -1.70 2.72
N ILE A 109 -4.74 -0.42 2.44
CA ILE A 109 -3.45 0.27 2.57
C ILE A 109 -3.64 1.39 3.59
N SER A 110 -2.96 1.31 4.73
CA SER A 110 -3.04 2.31 5.79
C SER A 110 -1.71 3.02 5.97
N MET A 111 -1.76 4.35 6.04
CA MET A 111 -0.61 5.24 5.98
C MET A 111 -0.73 6.35 7.02
N SER A 112 0.40 6.68 7.65
CA SER A 112 0.58 7.87 8.48
C SER A 112 2.06 8.26 8.45
N PRO A 113 2.41 9.55 8.59
CA PRO A 113 3.79 9.96 8.77
C PRO A 113 4.48 9.21 9.90
N GLU A 114 5.80 9.01 9.77
CA GLU A 114 6.69 8.43 10.80
C GLU A 114 6.40 6.98 11.25
N VAL A 115 5.40 6.32 10.65
CA VAL A 115 5.07 4.92 10.94
C VAL A 115 5.14 4.06 9.67
N PRO A 116 5.34 2.73 9.80
CA PRO A 116 5.29 1.83 8.66
C PRO A 116 3.94 1.88 7.93
N ILE A 117 3.97 1.74 6.61
CA ILE A 117 2.75 1.44 5.84
C ILE A 117 2.26 0.05 6.23
N VAL A 118 0.94 -0.10 6.32
CA VAL A 118 0.28 -1.39 6.48
C VAL A 118 -0.39 -1.76 5.17
N VAL A 119 -0.04 -2.94 4.65
CA VAL A 119 -0.75 -3.57 3.54
C VAL A 119 -1.46 -4.79 4.07
N GLU A 120 -2.78 -4.70 4.18
CA GLU A 120 -3.66 -5.74 4.71
C GLU A 120 -4.40 -6.43 3.57
N TYR A 121 -4.37 -7.77 3.60
CA TYR A 121 -5.20 -8.63 2.76
C TYR A 121 -6.22 -9.35 3.66
N PRO A 122 -7.49 -8.91 3.66
CA PRO A 122 -8.56 -9.60 4.35
C PRO A 122 -8.83 -10.98 3.72
N ILE A 123 -9.08 -11.99 4.56
CA ILE A 123 -9.40 -13.37 4.17
C ILE A 123 -10.81 -13.68 4.67
N GLU A 124 -11.82 -13.18 3.95
CA GLU A 124 -13.24 -13.34 4.30
C GLU A 124 -13.49 -13.15 5.81
N GLU A 125 -14.10 -14.13 6.47
CA GLU A 125 -14.37 -14.13 7.92
C GLU A 125 -13.28 -14.84 8.74
N VAL A 126 -12.21 -15.33 8.10
CA VAL A 126 -11.18 -16.14 8.74
C VAL A 126 -10.09 -15.28 9.39
N GLY A 127 -9.80 -14.11 8.84
CA GLY A 127 -8.81 -13.18 9.38
C GLY A 127 -8.18 -12.29 8.32
N HIS A 128 -6.90 -11.96 8.50
CA HIS A 128 -6.13 -11.14 7.57
C HIS A 128 -4.64 -11.47 7.59
N ILE A 129 -3.94 -11.08 6.53
CA ILE A 129 -2.47 -10.93 6.56
C ILE A 129 -2.14 -9.45 6.49
N LYS A 130 -1.33 -8.98 7.45
CA LYS A 130 -0.82 -7.61 7.49
C LYS A 130 0.68 -7.59 7.28
N TYR A 131 1.11 -6.82 6.29
CA TYR A 131 2.51 -6.53 6.04
C TYR A 131 2.85 -5.11 6.48
N TYR A 132 3.97 -4.97 7.18
CA TYR A 132 4.47 -3.67 7.65
C TYR A 132 5.76 -3.35 6.91
N LEU A 133 5.87 -2.14 6.36
CA LEU A 133 7.07 -1.67 5.68
C LEU A 133 7.40 -0.25 6.11
N ALA A 134 8.60 -0.07 6.66
CA ALA A 134 9.09 1.26 7.00
C ALA A 134 9.23 2.11 5.72
N PRO A 135 8.83 3.40 5.75
CA PRO A 135 9.13 4.31 4.67
C PRO A 135 10.65 4.49 4.52
N LYS A 136 11.10 4.81 3.31
CA LYS A 136 12.43 5.34 3.09
C LYS A 136 12.47 6.75 3.69
N ILE A 137 13.45 6.97 4.56
CA ILE A 137 13.80 8.31 5.05
C ILE A 137 14.68 8.93 3.97
N ASP A 138 14.36 10.15 3.55
CA ASP A 138 15.25 10.91 2.67
C ASP A 138 16.46 11.34 3.52
N GLU A 139 17.67 10.90 3.16
CA GLU A 139 18.91 11.22 3.92
C GLU A 139 19.29 12.72 3.83
N ASN A 140 18.45 13.54 3.19
CA ASN A 140 18.64 14.97 2.99
C ASN A 140 17.82 15.86 3.94
N GLU A 141 17.26 15.29 5.02
CA GLU A 141 16.87 16.03 6.24
C GLU A 141 17.81 15.71 7.41
#